data_AF-A0A2N3B776-F1
#
_entry.id   AF-A0A2N3B776-F1
#
_cell.length_a   1.000
_cell.length_b   1.000
_cell.length_c   1.000
_cell.angle_alpha   90.00
_cell.angle_beta   90.00
_cell.angle_gamma   90.00
#
_symmetry.space_group_name_H-M   'P 1'
#
loop_
_entity.id
_entity.type
_entity.pdbx_description
1 polymer ?
#
loop_
_entity_poly.entity_id
_entity_poly.type
_entity_poly.pdbx_seq_one_letter_code
_entity_poly.pdbx_strand_id
1 'polypeptide(L)' 'LSELRANLMAGGIVCAFPEAGHDARQLALMLDGTPVRLGAALDPTGSTLPPGAMYYEALLRGLATSLADCLAPR' A
#
# COMPACT_ATOMS: atom_id res chain seq x y z
N LEU A 1 -10.57 14.67 -7.98
CA LEU A 1 -9.83 13.58 -8.68
C LEU A 1 -8.69 14.11 -9.55
N SER A 2 -8.90 15.16 -10.36
CA SER A 2 -7.84 15.76 -11.20
C SER A 2 -6.63 16.25 -10.40
N GLU A 3 -6.84 16.91 -9.26
CA GLU A 3 -5.77 17.41 -8.39
C GLU A 3 -4.90 16.29 -7.83
N LEU A 4 -5.53 15.22 -7.32
CA LEU A 4 -4.79 14.06 -6.83
C LEU A 4 -3.98 13.39 -7.96
N ARG A 5 -4.53 13.27 -9.16
CA ARG A 5 -3.79 12.75 -10.32
C ARG A 5 -2.65 13.69 -10.73
N ALA A 6 -2.82 15.00 -10.65
CA ALA A 6 -1.76 15.96 -10.89
C ALA A 6 -0.62 15.79 -9.88
N ASN A 7 -0.92 15.56 -8.61
CA ASN A 7 0.09 15.28 -7.57
C ASN A 7 0.86 13.97 -7.83
N LEU A 8 0.17 12.91 -8.26
CA LEU A 8 0.81 11.65 -8.65
C LEU A 8 1.76 11.83 -9.85
N MET A 9 1.42 12.72 -10.79
CA MET A 9 2.23 13.03 -11.98
C MET A 9 3.38 14.00 -11.70
N ALA A 10 3.21 14.93 -10.76
CA ALA A 10 4.22 15.95 -10.41
C ALA A 10 5.49 15.33 -9.78
N GLY A 11 5.39 14.08 -9.31
CA GLY A 11 6.48 13.39 -8.64
C GLY A 11 6.57 13.74 -7.15
N GLY A 12 7.16 12.84 -6.37
CA GLY A 12 7.28 12.96 -4.90
C GLY A 12 6.47 11.92 -4.13
N ILE A 13 5.41 11.38 -4.74
CA ILE A 13 4.73 10.19 -4.22
C ILE A 13 5.44 8.96 -4.80
N VAL A 14 5.91 8.08 -3.91
CA VAL A 14 6.69 6.89 -4.30
C VAL A 14 5.79 5.66 -4.45
N CYS A 15 4.91 5.46 -3.47
CA CYS A 15 4.03 4.29 -3.37
C CYS A 15 2.61 4.71 -3.00
N ALA A 16 1.65 3.95 -3.51
CA ALA A 16 0.28 3.97 -3.04
C ALA A 16 -0.16 2.54 -2.76
N PHE A 17 -0.85 2.34 -1.63
CA PHE A 17 -1.17 1.02 -1.10
C PHE A 17 -2.68 0.81 -1.09
N PRO A 18 -3.19 -0.32 -1.61
CA PRO A 18 -4.56 -0.74 -1.34
C PRO A 18 -4.66 -1.29 0.10
N GLU A 19 -5.89 -1.54 0.55
CA GLU A 19 -6.14 -2.16 1.86
C GLU A 19 -6.81 -3.54 1.69
N ALA A 20 -6.51 -4.47 2.60
CA ALA A 20 -7.20 -5.74 2.68
C ALA A 20 -8.71 -5.52 2.85
N GLY A 21 -9.52 -6.34 2.18
CA GLY A 21 -10.98 -6.19 2.17
C GLY A 21 -11.50 -5.07 1.26
N HIS A 22 -10.63 -4.32 0.58
CA HIS A 22 -11.02 -3.29 -0.40
C HIS A 22 -10.56 -3.66 -1.82
N ASP A 23 -11.38 -3.33 -2.82
CA ASP A 23 -11.06 -3.59 -4.22
C ASP A 23 -9.99 -2.59 -4.73
N ALA A 24 -8.83 -3.13 -5.12
CA ALA A 24 -7.70 -2.33 -5.59
C ALA A 24 -7.91 -1.69 -6.98
N ARG A 25 -8.97 -2.04 -7.73
CA ARG A 25 -9.17 -1.56 -9.12
C ARG A 25 -9.19 -0.04 -9.24
N GLN A 26 -9.85 0.66 -8.32
CA GLN A 26 -9.92 2.12 -8.38
C GLN A 26 -8.54 2.75 -8.20
N LEU A 27 -7.74 2.24 -7.25
CA LEU A 27 -6.38 2.70 -7.05
C LEU A 27 -5.53 2.41 -8.28
N ALA A 28 -5.59 1.20 -8.83
CA ALA A 28 -4.83 0.83 -10.03
C ALA A 28 -5.14 1.77 -11.22
N LEU A 29 -6.42 2.10 -11.45
CA LEU A 29 -6.83 3.06 -12.49
C LEU A 29 -6.28 4.47 -12.24
N MET A 30 -6.21 4.91 -10.98
CA MET A 30 -5.66 6.22 -10.64
C MET A 30 -4.16 6.30 -10.86
N LEU A 31 -3.43 5.21 -10.63
CA LEU A 31 -1.98 5.13 -10.79
C LEU A 31 -1.54 4.90 -12.25
N ASP A 32 -2.45 4.45 -13.13
CA ASP A 32 -2.13 4.19 -14.53
C ASP A 32 -1.56 5.43 -15.23
N GLY A 33 -0.39 5.26 -15.86
CA GLY A 33 0.39 6.33 -16.50
C GLY A 33 1.16 7.25 -15.53
N THR A 34 1.15 6.99 -14.23
CA THR A 34 1.93 7.74 -13.22
C THR A 34 3.22 6.99 -12.86
N PRO A 35 4.25 7.68 -12.33
CA PRO A 35 5.47 7.02 -11.85
C PRO A 35 5.29 6.31 -10.49
N VAL A 36 4.11 6.42 -9.88
CA VAL A 36 3.84 5.91 -8.53
C VAL A 36 3.67 4.39 -8.56
N ARG A 37 4.30 3.71 -7.59
CA ARG A 37 4.25 2.25 -7.49
C ARG A 37 3.00 1.80 -6.74
N LEU A 38 2.35 0.76 -7.24
CA LEU A 38 1.33 0.05 -6.49
C LEU A 38 2.01 -0.89 -5.48
N GLY A 39 1.82 -0.62 -4.19
CA GLY A 39 2.31 -1.46 -3.10
C GLY A 39 1.40 -2.67 -2.83
N ALA A 40 1.88 -3.57 -1.97
CA ALA A 40 1.05 -4.66 -1.45
C ALA A 40 -0.13 -4.13 -0.64
N ALA A 41 -1.23 -4.89 -0.57
CA ALA A 41 -2.37 -4.50 0.25
C ALA A 41 -1.97 -4.48 1.73
N LEU A 42 -2.26 -3.37 2.42
CA LEU A 42 -2.06 -3.26 3.86
C LEU A 42 -3.26 -3.83 4.60
N ASP A 43 -3.02 -4.51 5.70
CA ASP A 43 -4.05 -5.05 6.59
C ASP A 43 -3.83 -4.48 8.00
N PRO A 44 -4.22 -3.21 8.26
CA PRO A 44 -3.89 -2.52 9.50
C PRO A 44 -4.54 -3.16 10.73
N THR A 45 -5.65 -3.88 10.51
CA THR A 45 -6.39 -4.58 11.55
C THR A 45 -5.90 -6.01 11.74
N GLY A 46 -4.98 -6.52 10.90
CA GLY A 46 -4.53 -7.90 10.93
C GLY A 46 -5.67 -8.90 10.72
N SER A 47 -6.69 -8.52 9.94
CA SER A 47 -7.87 -9.33 9.66
C SER A 47 -7.55 -10.69 9.02
N THR A 48 -6.40 -10.80 8.37
CA THR A 48 -5.91 -12.01 7.71
C THR A 48 -5.00 -12.87 8.60
N LEU A 49 -4.61 -12.38 9.78
CA LEU A 49 -3.68 -13.07 10.68
C LEU A 49 -4.42 -14.02 11.64
N PRO A 50 -3.86 -15.21 11.92
CA PRO A 50 -4.43 -16.12 12.91
C PRO A 50 -4.26 -15.56 14.33
N PRO A 51 -5.25 -15.75 15.23
CA PRO A 51 -5.12 -15.30 16.61
C PRO A 51 -4.01 -16.07 17.34
N GLY A 52 -3.28 -15.38 18.23
CA GLY A 52 -2.24 -15.99 19.05
C GLY A 52 -1.27 -14.99 19.66
N ALA A 53 -0.34 -15.49 20.48
CA ALA A 53 0.65 -14.66 21.17
C ALA A 53 1.55 -13.85 20.21
N MET A 54 1.76 -14.35 19.00
CA MET A 54 2.59 -13.70 17.98
C MET A 54 1.83 -12.68 17.12
N TYR A 55 0.52 -12.50 17.34
CA TYR A 55 -0.34 -11.70 16.46
C TYR A 55 0.17 -10.27 16.27
N TYR A 56 0.47 -9.59 17.37
CA TYR A 56 0.91 -8.19 17.33
C TYR A 56 2.27 -8.02 16.66
N GLU A 57 3.20 -8.94 16.93
CA GLU A 57 4.50 -8.94 16.26
C GLU A 57 4.36 -9.18 14.76
N ALA A 58 3.56 -10.17 14.35
CA ALA A 58 3.31 -10.49 12.96
C ALA A 58 2.64 -9.32 12.22
N LEU A 59 1.69 -8.63 12.86
CA LEU A 59 1.03 -7.45 12.32
C LEU A 59 2.03 -6.32 12.04
N LEU A 60 2.82 -5.92 13.05
CA LEU A 60 3.77 -4.83 12.91
C LEU A 60 4.87 -5.15 11.88
N ARG A 61 5.41 -6.38 11.90
CA ARG A 61 6.41 -6.80 10.92
C ARG A 61 5.84 -6.86 9.51
N GLY A 62 4.64 -7.39 9.34
CA GLY A 62 3.97 -7.46 8.03
C GLY A 62 3.77 -6.08 7.40
N LEU A 63 3.25 -5.12 8.18
CA LEU A 63 3.09 -3.74 7.72
C LEU A 63 4.45 -3.09 7.37
N ALA A 64 5.45 -3.25 8.23
CA ALA A 64 6.79 -2.71 7.99
C ALA A 64 7.43 -3.29 6.72
N THR A 65 7.32 -4.61 6.49
CA THR A 65 7.81 -5.27 5.28
C THR A 65 7.11 -4.73 4.04
N SER A 66 5.78 -4.66 4.01
CA SER A 66 5.02 -4.14 2.86
C SER A 66 5.42 -2.70 2.51
N LEU A 67 5.64 -1.86 3.51
CA LEU A 67 6.11 -0.48 3.32
C LEU A 67 7.55 -0.46 2.78
N ALA A 68 8.46 -1.22 3.40
CA ALA A 68 9.87 -1.27 3.02
C ALA A 68 10.06 -1.78 1.59
N ASP A 69 9.39 -2.88 1.23
CA ASP A 69 9.48 -3.47 -0.11
C ASP A 69 9.04 -2.50 -1.21
N CYS A 70 7.99 -1.70 -0.94
CA CYS A 70 7.55 -0.72 -1.90
C CYS A 70 8.46 0.52 -1.94
N LEU A 71 8.88 1.04 -0.78
CA LEU A 71 9.61 2.31 -0.66
C LEU A 71 11.11 2.18 -0.91
N ALA A 72 11.66 0.98 -0.88
CA ALA A 72 13.07 0.73 -1.15
C ALA A 72 13.51 1.35 -2.49
N PRO A 73 14.76 1.86 -2.57
CA PRO A 73 15.36 2.26 -3.84
C PRO A 73 15.32 1.08 -4.81
N ARG A 74 14.97 1.36 -6.07
CA ARG A 74 15.07 0.39 -7.16
C ARG A 74 16.41 0.48 -7.83
#